data_AF-A0A6G9ZF39-F1
#
_entry.id   AF-A0A6G9ZF39-F1
#
_cell.length_a   1.000
_cell.length_b   1.000
_cell.length_c   1.000
_cell.angle_alpha   90.00
_cell.angle_beta   90.00
_cell.angle_gamma   90.00
#
_symmetry.space_group_name_H-M   'P 1'
#
loop_
_entity.id
_entity.type
_entity.pdbx_description
1 polymer ?
#
loop_
_entity_poly.entity_id
_entity_poly.type
_entity_poly.pdbx_seq_one_letter_code
_entity_poly.pdbx_strand_id
1 'polypeptide(L)'
;MHRLSPQPVSARTPPTSGTARSPPWASTRYWASCTPGRADMYHRDVLQPTQEGAVTFQFGAPIDLTDLPNFQKTDMRPRRAVFLGRVSTKDNQNPASSLPRQVALASARLEAGEEFVGYFWDVESGMLPPEQRGLGPQEMYEALAVPLPRDGGLQDLMDRAEQLGITHVLAERSDRVARYMLTSLTVEHQLGEVGVEVVYANEPIGGTESGRLRTRRYGQVEAEIYRTVLMEMSTGGQVQHAINGWNHGYPPYPYIAVIDETAPVPARGRFGATRPKRKLVPHPDSRRFDAARELCRLRREEHLKSAEIIAILSAEPDRYPIEGRWTHNLVEGLAANPKLTGHQVYNRRATRTGRPGYSRWNPISEWIWSPNIVHEPVISVEEWKQAQEVTAALRAGSQQGGSLSRIRAAARLRGLTVTAVSSSETHTLYRIGEQTVVLPTPIPDMVVQQVIADMEKAT
;
A
#
# COMPACT_ATOMS: atom_id res chain seq x y z
N MET A 1 -78.10 -3.87 8.36
CA MET A 1 -78.87 -3.25 7.27
C MET A 1 -77.91 -2.42 6.41
N HIS A 2 -77.95 -2.65 5.09
CA HIS A 2 -77.23 -1.95 3.98
C HIS A 2 -75.69 -1.87 4.08
N ARG A 3 -74.91 -2.77 3.47
CA ARG A 3 -74.49 -2.85 2.05
C ARG A 3 -74.19 -1.48 1.41
N LEU A 4 -72.94 -1.29 0.96
CA LEU A 4 -72.60 -1.17 -0.46
C LEU A 4 -71.09 -1.34 -0.67
N SER A 5 -70.75 -2.19 -1.65
CA SER A 5 -69.41 -2.56 -2.10
C SER A 5 -68.66 -1.42 -2.81
N PRO A 6 -67.38 -1.64 -3.13
CA PRO A 6 -66.95 -1.40 -4.51
C PRO A 6 -66.28 -2.63 -5.14
N GLN A 7 -66.59 -2.82 -6.41
CA GLN A 7 -66.10 -3.82 -7.39
C GLN A 7 -65.52 -3.01 -8.59
N PRO A 8 -64.78 -3.60 -9.56
CA PRO A 8 -63.32 -3.42 -9.68
C PRO A 8 -62.87 -3.01 -11.11
N VAL A 9 -61.55 -3.14 -11.36
CA VAL A 9 -60.89 -3.53 -12.65
C VAL A 9 -60.14 -2.45 -13.47
N SER A 10 -58.83 -2.73 -13.63
CA SER A 10 -57.96 -2.63 -14.83
C SER A 10 -57.34 -1.31 -15.30
N ALA A 11 -55.99 -1.33 -15.25
CA ALA A 11 -54.99 -0.97 -16.27
C ALA A 11 -55.20 0.28 -17.16
N ARG A 12 -54.21 1.18 -17.13
CA ARG A 12 -53.36 1.54 -18.28
C ARG A 12 -52.36 2.64 -17.92
N THR A 13 -51.16 2.47 -18.50
CA THR A 13 -50.14 3.44 -18.88
C THR A 13 -50.47 4.94 -18.74
N PRO A 14 -49.56 5.76 -18.19
CA PRO A 14 -49.55 7.19 -18.49
C PRO A 14 -48.68 7.50 -19.73
N PRO A 15 -49.12 8.41 -20.62
CA PRO A 15 -48.29 8.97 -21.67
C PRO A 15 -47.56 10.26 -21.24
N THR A 16 -46.38 10.41 -21.83
CA THR A 16 -45.60 11.61 -22.17
C THR A 16 -46.23 12.99 -21.96
N SER A 17 -45.52 13.88 -21.26
CA SER A 17 -44.75 15.01 -21.85
C SER A 17 -44.54 16.11 -20.80
N GLY A 18 -43.29 16.31 -20.40
CA GLY A 18 -42.88 17.28 -19.39
C GLY A 18 -41.38 17.42 -19.41
N THR A 19 -40.89 18.18 -20.38
CA THR A 19 -39.49 18.53 -20.60
C THR A 19 -38.91 19.29 -19.40
N ALA A 20 -37.97 18.66 -18.68
CA ALA A 20 -37.02 19.35 -17.81
C ALA A 20 -35.59 19.04 -18.29
N ARG A 21 -34.89 20.10 -18.68
CA ARG A 21 -33.56 20.09 -19.30
C ARG A 21 -32.49 19.77 -18.26
N SER A 22 -31.63 18.80 -18.56
CA SER A 22 -30.32 18.62 -17.93
C SER A 22 -29.32 19.65 -18.46
N PRO A 23 -28.40 20.19 -17.65
CA PRO A 23 -27.42 21.17 -18.10
C PRO A 23 -26.28 20.50 -18.90
N PRO A 24 -25.86 21.07 -20.05
CA PRO A 24 -24.85 20.48 -20.91
C PRO A 24 -23.47 21.11 -20.67
N TRP A 25 -22.49 20.33 -20.25
CA TRP A 25 -21.08 20.63 -20.58
C TRP A 25 -20.33 19.31 -20.85
N ALA A 26 -20.63 18.71 -21.99
CA ALA A 26 -19.72 17.79 -22.65
C ALA A 26 -20.00 17.86 -24.15
N SER A 27 -19.29 18.75 -24.84
CA SER A 27 -18.67 18.45 -26.15
C SER A 27 -18.19 19.72 -26.87
N THR A 28 -17.00 19.55 -27.47
CA THR A 28 -16.51 20.19 -28.69
C THR A 28 -15.59 21.42 -28.57
N ARG A 29 -14.31 21.14 -28.84
CA ARG A 29 -13.31 21.91 -29.60
C ARG A 29 -13.68 23.36 -29.94
N TYR A 30 -12.87 24.32 -29.51
CA TYR A 30 -12.42 25.43 -30.37
C TYR A 30 -11.07 25.96 -29.87
N TRP A 31 -10.09 25.94 -30.76
CA TRP A 31 -8.87 26.74 -30.69
C TRP A 31 -9.20 28.21 -30.99
N ALA A 32 -8.31 29.08 -30.49
CA ALA A 32 -8.03 30.45 -30.94
C ALA A 32 -8.75 31.62 -30.24
N SER A 33 -7.90 32.60 -29.90
CA SER A 33 -8.15 33.99 -29.53
C SER A 33 -8.74 34.26 -28.13
N CYS A 34 -7.84 34.43 -27.16
CA CYS A 34 -8.09 35.33 -26.03
C CYS A 34 -6.97 36.38 -26.01
N THR A 35 -7.34 37.57 -26.43
CA THR A 35 -6.61 38.83 -26.26
C THR A 35 -6.47 39.11 -24.75
N PRO A 36 -5.27 39.42 -24.23
CA PRO A 36 -5.09 39.67 -22.81
C PRO A 36 -5.52 41.11 -22.47
N GLY A 37 -6.68 41.25 -21.85
CA GLY A 37 -7.16 42.51 -21.29
C GLY A 37 -6.90 42.58 -19.78
N ARG A 38 -6.00 43.50 -19.40
CA ARG A 38 -5.85 44.12 -18.06
C ARG A 38 -5.62 43.18 -16.87
N ALA A 39 -4.37 42.75 -16.73
CA ALA A 39 -3.74 42.47 -15.43
C ALA A 39 -2.28 42.98 -15.40
N ASP A 40 -1.98 44.04 -16.16
CA ASP A 40 -0.66 44.69 -16.21
C ASP A 40 -0.81 46.15 -15.75
N MET A 41 -0.86 46.37 -14.45
CA MET A 41 -0.48 47.65 -13.85
C MET A 41 0.18 47.31 -12.52
N TYR A 42 1.39 47.85 -12.32
CA TYR A 42 2.36 47.54 -11.26
C TYR A 42 3.37 46.41 -11.59
N HIS A 43 4.57 46.85 -12.01
CA HIS A 43 5.89 46.16 -12.02
C HIS A 43 6.60 45.85 -13.36
N ARG A 44 6.02 46.09 -14.54
CA ARG A 44 6.72 45.75 -15.80
C ARG A 44 7.87 46.67 -16.22
N ASP A 45 7.95 47.90 -15.71
CA ASP A 45 8.92 48.88 -16.24
C ASP A 45 10.30 48.88 -15.56
N VAL A 46 10.50 48.11 -14.47
CA VAL A 46 11.76 48.16 -13.67
C VAL A 46 12.73 47.02 -14.03
N LEU A 47 12.26 45.99 -14.74
CA LEU A 47 13.01 44.76 -15.01
C LEU A 47 13.16 44.57 -16.52
N GLN A 48 14.37 44.78 -17.06
CA GLN A 48 14.67 44.38 -18.42
C GLN A 48 15.40 43.02 -18.40
N PRO A 49 14.88 42.00 -19.10
CA PRO A 49 15.62 40.75 -19.27
C PRO A 49 16.77 40.96 -20.27
N THR A 50 18.00 40.66 -19.88
CA THR A 50 19.14 40.57 -20.81
C THR A 50 19.16 39.20 -21.51
N GLN A 51 19.93 39.07 -22.60
CA GLN A 51 20.05 37.82 -23.38
C GLN A 51 20.60 36.63 -22.58
N GLU A 52 21.15 36.85 -21.39
CA GLU A 52 21.71 35.83 -20.50
C GLU A 52 20.80 35.51 -19.29
N GLY A 53 19.58 36.07 -19.23
CA GLY A 53 18.63 35.80 -18.16
C GLY A 53 18.92 36.54 -16.84
N ALA A 54 19.93 37.41 -16.81
CA ALA A 54 20.14 38.34 -15.71
C ALA A 54 19.07 39.45 -15.76
N VAL A 55 18.47 39.74 -14.62
CA VAL A 55 17.50 40.83 -14.49
C VAL A 55 18.27 42.11 -14.18
N THR A 56 18.36 43.03 -15.14
CA THR A 56 18.91 44.36 -14.89
C THR A 56 17.83 45.22 -14.25
N PHE A 57 18.07 45.62 -13.00
CA PHE A 57 17.24 46.60 -12.32
C PHE A 57 17.55 47.98 -12.89
N GLN A 58 16.50 48.73 -13.25
CA GLN A 58 16.60 50.10 -13.73
C GLN A 58 17.30 51.04 -12.73
N PHE A 59 17.36 50.64 -11.45
CA PHE A 59 18.12 51.26 -10.38
C PHE A 59 19.19 50.28 -9.88
N GLY A 60 20.34 50.25 -10.56
CA GLY A 60 21.53 49.56 -10.07
C GLY A 60 22.11 50.25 -8.82
N ALA A 61 22.98 49.56 -8.09
CA ALA A 61 23.78 50.22 -7.07
C ALA A 61 24.55 51.38 -7.73
N PRO A 62 24.58 52.59 -7.14
CA PRO A 62 25.28 53.75 -7.73
C PRO A 62 26.80 53.61 -7.71
N ILE A 63 27.31 52.45 -7.32
CA ILE A 63 28.71 52.14 -7.10
C ILE A 63 29.03 50.85 -7.86
N ASP A 64 30.00 50.95 -8.76
CA ASP A 64 30.70 49.80 -9.33
C ASP A 64 31.98 49.60 -8.50
N LEU A 65 32.25 48.36 -8.10
CA LEU A 65 33.44 48.01 -7.31
C LEU A 65 34.44 47.18 -8.13
N THR A 66 34.15 46.92 -9.42
CA THR A 66 34.99 46.11 -10.31
C THR A 66 36.27 46.81 -10.74
N ASP A 67 36.34 48.13 -10.58
CA ASP A 67 37.50 48.99 -10.85
C ASP A 67 38.49 49.03 -9.68
N LEU A 68 38.11 48.57 -8.50
CA LEU A 68 38.98 48.51 -7.32
C LEU A 68 39.95 47.32 -7.44
N PRO A 69 41.28 47.54 -7.54
CA PRO A 69 42.25 46.49 -7.83
C PRO A 69 42.36 45.40 -6.74
N ASN A 70 41.84 45.68 -5.54
CA ASN A 70 41.82 44.75 -4.40
C ASN A 70 40.41 44.26 -4.04
N PHE A 71 39.37 44.66 -4.79
CA PHE A 71 38.01 44.19 -4.57
C PHE A 71 37.71 43.04 -5.54
N GLN A 72 37.83 41.81 -5.04
CA GLN A 72 37.27 40.65 -5.70
C GLN A 72 36.03 40.21 -4.93
N LYS A 73 34.93 40.00 -5.66
CA LYS A 73 33.77 39.29 -5.14
C LYS A 73 34.15 37.82 -5.03
N THR A 74 34.91 37.46 -4.00
CA THR A 74 35.20 36.06 -3.71
C THR A 74 33.91 35.48 -3.14
N ASP A 75 33.19 34.67 -3.91
CA ASP A 75 32.27 33.71 -3.29
C ASP A 75 33.14 32.82 -2.41
N MET A 76 33.11 33.07 -1.10
CA MET A 76 34.16 32.65 -0.17
C MET A 76 34.19 31.13 0.10
N ARG A 77 33.34 30.34 -0.56
CA ARG A 77 33.30 28.90 -0.41
C ARG A 77 33.41 28.22 -1.78
N PRO A 78 34.51 27.49 -2.06
CA PRO A 78 34.62 26.68 -3.26
C PRO A 78 33.42 25.74 -3.37
N ARG A 79 32.83 25.59 -4.56
CA ARG A 79 31.79 24.60 -4.77
C ARG A 79 32.36 23.22 -4.47
N ARG A 80 31.63 22.47 -3.64
CA ARG A 80 31.93 21.09 -3.26
C ARG A 80 30.71 20.28 -3.63
N ALA A 81 30.64 19.91 -4.91
CA ALA A 81 29.55 19.10 -5.45
C ALA A 81 29.75 17.62 -5.14
N VAL A 82 28.66 16.96 -4.75
CA VAL A 82 28.58 15.50 -4.66
C VAL A 82 27.52 14.97 -5.61
N PHE A 83 27.72 13.74 -6.06
CA PHE A 83 26.74 13.02 -6.85
C PHE A 83 25.74 12.29 -5.94
N LEU A 84 24.45 12.38 -6.28
CA LEU A 84 23.38 11.58 -5.69
C LEU A 84 22.67 10.74 -6.76
N GLY A 85 22.75 9.42 -6.62
CA GLY A 85 22.16 8.45 -7.53
C GLY A 85 21.18 7.49 -6.86
N ARG A 86 20.26 6.92 -7.64
CA ARG A 86 19.40 5.82 -7.15
C ARG A 86 18.96 4.88 -8.26
N VAL A 87 18.99 3.58 -7.97
CA VAL A 87 18.47 2.52 -8.84
C VAL A 87 17.36 1.75 -8.16
N SER A 88 16.22 1.58 -8.84
CA SER A 88 15.08 0.84 -8.30
C SER A 88 15.30 -0.66 -8.42
N THR A 89 15.17 -1.39 -7.31
CA THR A 89 15.16 -2.87 -7.30
C THR A 89 13.96 -3.48 -8.01
N LYS A 90 12.90 -2.69 -8.26
CA LYS A 90 11.68 -3.16 -8.94
C LYS A 90 11.74 -3.04 -10.46
N ASP A 91 12.62 -2.19 -10.98
CA ASP A 91 12.62 -1.84 -12.40
C ASP A 91 13.58 -2.75 -13.20
N ASN A 92 14.13 -3.79 -12.56
CA ASN A 92 15.09 -4.76 -13.11
C ASN A 92 16.25 -4.10 -13.87
N GLN A 93 16.65 -2.90 -13.42
CA GLN A 93 17.76 -2.15 -13.98
C GLN A 93 19.07 -2.70 -13.44
N ASN A 94 20.10 -2.77 -14.30
CA ASN A 94 21.45 -3.10 -13.85
C ASN A 94 22.08 -1.84 -13.20
N PRO A 95 22.41 -1.86 -11.89
CA PRO A 95 23.04 -0.71 -11.23
C PRO A 95 24.36 -0.32 -11.86
N ALA A 96 25.15 -1.29 -12.34
CA ALA A 96 26.47 -1.07 -12.93
C ALA A 96 26.44 -0.29 -14.25
N SER A 97 25.30 -0.24 -14.95
CA SER A 97 25.12 0.62 -16.13
C SER A 97 24.25 1.84 -15.85
N SER A 98 23.29 1.74 -14.92
CA SER A 98 22.36 2.83 -14.62
C SER A 98 23.02 3.98 -13.84
N LEU A 99 23.87 3.67 -12.85
CA LEU A 99 24.52 4.70 -12.03
C LEU A 99 25.57 5.51 -12.83
N PRO A 100 26.46 4.90 -13.65
CA PRO A 100 27.37 5.67 -14.51
C PRO A 100 26.64 6.62 -15.46
N ARG A 101 25.51 6.20 -16.03
CA ARG A 101 24.66 7.08 -16.85
C ARG A 101 24.12 8.27 -16.04
N GLN A 102 23.68 8.02 -14.80
CA GLN A 102 23.21 9.09 -13.92
C GLN A 102 24.32 10.09 -13.58
N VAL A 103 25.54 9.60 -13.29
CA VAL A 103 26.73 10.45 -13.08
C VAL A 103 27.00 11.32 -14.31
N ALA A 104 27.04 10.72 -15.51
CA ALA A 104 27.33 11.45 -16.75
C ALA A 104 26.30 12.55 -17.06
N LEU A 105 25.04 12.35 -16.66
CA LEU A 105 24.00 13.38 -16.80
C LEU A 105 24.11 14.44 -15.70
N ALA A 106 24.38 14.04 -14.45
CA ALA A 106 24.58 14.95 -13.33
C ALA A 106 25.82 15.85 -13.51
N SER A 107 26.89 15.32 -14.09
CA SER A 107 28.14 16.05 -14.33
C SER A 107 27.96 17.22 -15.31
N ALA A 108 26.89 17.23 -16.12
CA ALA A 108 26.56 18.38 -16.97
C ALA A 108 26.19 19.65 -16.17
N ARG A 109 26.03 19.54 -14.85
CA ARG A 109 25.77 20.66 -13.93
C ARG A 109 27.02 21.09 -13.14
N LEU A 110 28.14 20.43 -13.32
CA LEU A 110 29.43 20.86 -12.75
C LEU A 110 29.93 22.09 -13.50
N GLU A 111 30.58 22.99 -12.77
CA GLU A 111 31.27 24.13 -13.37
C GLU A 111 32.63 23.73 -13.96
N ALA A 112 33.23 24.59 -14.77
CA ALA A 112 34.51 24.31 -15.41
C ALA A 112 35.60 24.08 -14.35
N GLY A 113 36.23 22.90 -14.38
CA GLY A 113 37.26 22.50 -13.40
C GLY A 113 36.70 21.93 -12.08
N GLU A 114 35.38 21.80 -11.95
CA GLU A 114 34.75 21.14 -10.81
C GLU A 114 34.66 19.62 -11.03
N GLU A 115 34.90 18.84 -9.98
CA GLU A 115 34.72 17.39 -9.95
C GLU A 115 33.83 17.00 -8.75
N PHE A 116 33.25 15.80 -8.81
CA PHE A 116 32.52 15.28 -7.67
C PHE A 116 33.47 14.92 -6.53
N VAL A 117 33.26 15.51 -5.36
CA VAL A 117 34.05 15.20 -4.15
C VAL A 117 33.53 13.98 -3.39
N GLY A 118 32.41 13.39 -3.84
CA GLY A 118 31.80 12.20 -3.26
C GLY A 118 30.61 11.67 -4.08
N TYR A 119 30.31 10.40 -3.89
CA TYR A 119 29.33 9.61 -4.64
C TYR A 119 28.40 8.87 -3.66
N PHE A 120 27.18 9.36 -3.55
CA PHE A 120 26.16 8.80 -2.69
C PHE A 120 25.11 8.12 -3.56
N TRP A 121 24.85 6.84 -3.32
CA TRP A 121 23.85 6.13 -4.09
C TRP A 121 23.22 4.93 -3.38
N ASP A 122 21.95 4.74 -3.69
CA ASP A 122 21.10 3.67 -3.16
C ASP A 122 20.63 2.72 -4.27
N VAL A 123 20.48 1.44 -3.91
CA VAL A 123 19.86 0.42 -4.77
C VAL A 123 18.60 -0.10 -4.08
N GLU A 124 17.65 0.80 -3.88
CA GLU A 124 16.33 0.48 -3.34
C GLU A 124 15.20 1.31 -3.99
N SER A 125 13.98 1.00 -3.57
CA SER A 125 12.79 1.75 -3.96
C SER A 125 12.85 3.18 -3.43
N GLY A 126 12.66 4.18 -4.31
CA GLY A 126 12.50 5.59 -3.91
C GLY A 126 11.24 5.89 -3.09
N MET A 127 10.51 4.86 -2.68
CA MET A 127 9.37 4.90 -1.76
C MET A 127 9.80 4.68 -0.30
N LEU A 128 10.99 4.12 -0.08
CA LEU A 128 11.52 4.00 1.26
C LEU A 128 11.89 5.40 1.76
N PRO A 129 11.60 5.72 3.03
CA PRO A 129 12.14 6.93 3.62
C PRO A 129 13.67 6.81 3.70
N PRO A 130 14.42 7.94 3.73
CA PRO A 130 15.88 7.92 3.66
C PRO A 130 16.55 6.99 4.68
N GLU A 131 16.06 6.96 5.92
CA GLU A 131 16.59 6.17 7.02
C GLU A 131 16.41 4.65 6.85
N GLN A 132 15.60 4.21 5.88
CA GLN A 132 15.42 2.79 5.54
C GLN A 132 16.19 2.38 4.28
N ARG A 133 17.02 3.27 3.74
CA ARG A 133 17.85 3.04 2.54
C ARG A 133 19.30 2.83 2.92
N GLY A 134 20.05 2.18 2.03
CA GLY A 134 21.48 1.99 2.23
C GLY A 134 21.85 1.04 3.38
N LEU A 135 20.87 0.34 3.98
CA LEU A 135 21.05 -0.51 5.16
C LEU A 135 21.58 -1.92 4.84
N GLY A 136 21.84 -2.23 3.57
CA GLY A 136 22.43 -3.50 3.16
C GLY A 136 23.87 -3.65 3.67
N PRO A 137 24.36 -4.88 3.84
CA PRO A 137 25.76 -5.12 4.16
C PRO A 137 26.65 -4.67 3.00
N GLN A 138 27.87 -4.19 3.29
CA GLN A 138 28.78 -3.62 2.28
C GLN A 138 29.06 -4.61 1.13
N GLU A 139 29.20 -5.89 1.43
CA GLU A 139 29.46 -6.96 0.47
C GLU A 139 28.34 -7.07 -0.58
N MET A 140 27.10 -6.74 -0.21
CA MET A 140 25.98 -6.70 -1.15
C MET A 140 26.18 -5.62 -2.21
N TYR A 141 26.63 -4.42 -1.82
CA TYR A 141 26.85 -3.32 -2.76
C TYR A 141 28.10 -3.53 -3.62
N GLU A 142 29.15 -4.13 -3.06
CA GLU A 142 30.36 -4.54 -3.80
C GLU A 142 30.04 -5.58 -4.88
N ALA A 143 29.19 -6.56 -4.56
CA ALA A 143 28.75 -7.59 -5.49
C ALA A 143 27.95 -7.04 -6.70
N LEU A 144 27.44 -5.81 -6.62
CA LEU A 144 26.78 -5.15 -7.76
C LEU A 144 27.76 -4.73 -8.86
N ALA A 145 29.07 -4.70 -8.57
CA ALA A 145 30.13 -4.35 -9.50
C ALA A 145 29.89 -3.00 -10.21
N VAL A 146 29.39 -2.01 -9.48
CA VAL A 146 29.19 -0.64 -10.01
C VAL A 146 30.57 0.00 -10.17
N PRO A 147 30.94 0.52 -11.36
CA PRO A 147 32.26 1.11 -11.60
C PRO A 147 32.34 2.55 -11.08
N LEU A 148 31.86 2.79 -9.86
CA LEU A 148 31.83 4.08 -9.17
C LEU A 148 32.12 3.84 -7.69
N PRO A 149 32.83 4.76 -7.01
CA PRO A 149 32.94 4.70 -5.55
C PRO A 149 31.56 4.85 -4.90
N ARG A 150 31.44 4.41 -3.64
CA ARG A 150 30.24 4.58 -2.82
C ARG A 150 30.65 5.12 -1.47
N ASP A 151 30.38 6.40 -1.25
CA ASP A 151 30.62 7.05 0.03
C ASP A 151 29.48 6.81 1.03
N GLY A 152 28.29 6.45 0.55
CA GLY A 152 27.12 6.11 1.37
C GLY A 152 25.82 6.14 0.57
N GLY A 153 24.70 6.06 1.27
CA GLY A 153 23.35 6.27 0.75
C GLY A 153 22.83 7.69 0.95
N LEU A 154 21.54 7.92 0.66
CA LEU A 154 20.92 9.23 0.84
C LEU A 154 20.94 9.69 2.31
N GLN A 155 20.70 8.80 3.27
CA GLN A 155 20.74 9.16 4.69
C GLN A 155 22.16 9.58 5.11
N ASP A 156 23.18 8.82 4.70
CA ASP A 156 24.56 9.15 5.03
C ASP A 156 25.03 10.48 4.43
N LEU A 157 24.47 10.87 3.28
CA LEU A 157 24.67 12.19 2.69
C LEU A 157 24.10 13.28 3.58
N MET A 158 22.84 13.12 3.98
CA MET A 158 22.14 14.11 4.83
C MET A 158 22.84 14.28 6.17
N ASP A 159 23.29 13.19 6.80
CA ASP A 159 23.93 13.23 8.11
C ASP A 159 25.33 13.87 8.08
N ARG A 160 26.04 13.77 6.96
CA ARG A 160 27.45 14.21 6.83
C ARG A 160 27.64 15.48 6.00
N ALA A 161 26.57 16.02 5.39
CA ALA A 161 26.70 17.11 4.42
C ALA A 161 27.43 18.34 4.97
N GLU A 162 27.07 18.77 6.18
CA GLU A 162 27.71 19.90 6.85
C GLU A 162 29.18 19.61 7.20
N GLN A 163 29.45 18.43 7.78
CA GLN A 163 30.80 18.00 8.18
C GLN A 163 31.76 17.89 6.99
N LEU A 164 31.26 17.39 5.85
CA LEU A 164 32.02 17.25 4.61
C LEU A 164 32.13 18.58 3.84
N GLY A 165 31.49 19.64 4.35
CA GLY A 165 31.45 20.96 3.75
C GLY A 165 30.83 20.96 2.35
N ILE A 166 29.88 20.07 2.10
CA ILE A 166 29.16 19.99 0.82
C ILE A 166 28.45 21.32 0.59
N THR A 167 28.41 21.77 -0.65
CA THR A 167 27.62 22.95 -1.04
C THR A 167 26.57 22.62 -2.08
N HIS A 168 26.77 21.55 -2.85
CA HIS A 168 25.83 21.15 -3.89
C HIS A 168 25.64 19.64 -3.94
N VAL A 169 24.39 19.20 -4.09
CA VAL A 169 24.02 17.81 -4.36
C VAL A 169 23.44 17.73 -5.75
N LEU A 170 24.13 17.04 -6.65
CA LEU A 170 23.75 16.93 -8.06
C LEU A 170 23.16 15.56 -8.33
N ALA A 171 21.94 15.53 -8.86
CA ALA A 171 21.25 14.31 -9.26
C ALA A 171 20.72 14.43 -10.69
N GLU A 172 20.55 13.29 -11.38
CA GLU A 172 20.00 13.26 -12.74
C GLU A 172 18.62 13.96 -12.80
N ARG A 173 17.75 13.62 -11.84
CA ARG A 173 16.34 14.04 -11.75
C ARG A 173 15.89 13.96 -10.29
N SER A 174 14.81 14.65 -9.96
CA SER A 174 14.21 14.65 -8.61
C SER A 174 13.78 13.26 -8.12
N ASP A 175 13.36 12.36 -9.01
CA ASP A 175 12.94 11.01 -8.64
C ASP A 175 14.10 10.11 -8.16
N ARG A 176 15.36 10.55 -8.34
CA ARG A 176 16.55 9.90 -7.75
C ARG A 176 16.62 10.15 -6.25
N VAL A 177 16.28 11.34 -5.78
CA VAL A 177 16.16 11.67 -4.35
C VAL A 177 15.02 10.85 -3.74
N ALA A 178 13.80 10.99 -4.25
CA ALA A 178 12.65 10.20 -3.79
C ALA A 178 11.53 10.21 -4.82
N ARG A 179 10.73 9.13 -4.84
CA ARG A 179 9.47 9.08 -5.59
C ARG A 179 8.31 9.72 -4.83
N TYR A 180 8.36 9.74 -3.50
CA TYR A 180 7.40 10.49 -2.68
C TYR A 180 7.81 11.96 -2.64
N MET A 181 6.91 12.84 -3.06
CA MET A 181 7.16 14.27 -3.11
C MET A 181 7.47 14.81 -1.73
N LEU A 182 6.69 14.45 -0.71
CA LEU A 182 6.95 14.89 0.67
C LEU A 182 8.40 14.60 1.09
N THR A 183 8.88 13.38 0.82
CA THR A 183 10.28 13.00 1.11
C THR A 183 11.27 13.84 0.32
N SER A 184 11.05 14.05 -0.98
CA SER A 184 11.93 14.90 -1.80
C SER A 184 11.98 16.34 -1.29
N LEU A 185 10.84 16.89 -0.86
CA LEU A 185 10.75 18.24 -0.30
C LEU A 185 11.45 18.34 1.05
N THR A 186 11.29 17.32 1.91
CA THR A 186 11.99 17.26 3.20
C THR A 186 13.50 17.23 3.02
N VAL A 187 14.00 16.42 2.09
CA VAL A 187 15.44 16.35 1.78
C VAL A 187 15.94 17.69 1.23
N GLU A 188 15.23 18.30 0.29
CA GLU A 188 15.55 19.63 -0.25
C GLU A 188 15.60 20.70 0.85
N HIS A 189 14.63 20.67 1.76
CA HIS A 189 14.55 21.62 2.87
C HIS A 189 15.70 21.45 3.86
N GLN A 190 15.95 20.22 4.33
CA GLN A 190 16.98 19.93 5.33
C GLN A 190 18.39 20.21 4.82
N LEU A 191 18.68 19.87 3.56
CA LEU A 191 19.95 20.23 2.92
C LEU A 191 20.05 21.76 2.75
N GLY A 192 18.96 22.43 2.39
CA GLY A 192 18.91 23.89 2.30
C GLY A 192 19.18 24.59 3.64
N GLU A 193 18.71 24.05 4.76
CA GLU A 193 18.95 24.61 6.11
C GLU A 193 20.45 24.66 6.46
N VAL A 194 21.25 23.72 5.94
CA VAL A 194 22.72 23.69 6.12
C VAL A 194 23.48 24.32 4.95
N GLY A 195 22.78 25.05 4.07
CA GLY A 195 23.37 25.79 2.95
C GLY A 195 23.79 24.91 1.76
N VAL A 196 23.17 23.74 1.59
CA VAL A 196 23.42 22.83 0.46
C VAL A 196 22.30 22.95 -0.58
N GLU A 197 22.66 23.32 -1.81
CA GLU A 197 21.70 23.37 -2.92
C GLU A 197 21.55 21.99 -3.58
N VAL A 198 20.31 21.52 -3.71
CA VAL A 198 20.00 20.34 -4.54
C VAL A 198 19.73 20.77 -5.98
N VAL A 199 20.54 20.24 -6.91
CA VAL A 199 20.51 20.58 -8.33
C VAL A 199 20.15 19.35 -9.14
N TYR A 200 19.13 19.48 -10.00
CA TYR A 200 18.74 18.41 -10.92
C TYR A 200 19.22 18.70 -12.35
N ALA A 201 19.79 17.70 -13.00
CA ALA A 201 20.36 17.84 -14.34
C ALA A 201 19.33 18.09 -15.44
N ASN A 202 18.11 17.60 -15.26
CA ASN A 202 17.02 17.78 -16.22
C ASN A 202 16.27 19.11 -16.08
N GLU A 203 16.68 19.99 -15.16
CA GLU A 203 16.11 21.33 -15.03
C GLU A 203 16.71 22.29 -16.06
N PRO A 204 15.93 23.29 -16.52
CA PRO A 204 16.46 24.32 -17.41
C PRO A 204 17.62 25.07 -16.72
N ILE A 205 18.66 25.36 -17.50
CA ILE A 205 19.78 26.22 -17.10
C ILE A 205 19.40 27.65 -17.46
N GLY A 206 19.54 28.57 -16.50
CA GLY A 206 19.09 29.96 -16.63
C GLY A 206 17.57 30.12 -16.50
N GLY A 207 17.09 31.34 -16.78
CA GLY A 207 15.68 31.72 -16.63
C GLY A 207 15.29 32.11 -15.19
N THR A 208 13.99 32.17 -14.92
CA THR A 208 13.49 32.57 -13.60
C THR A 208 13.48 31.41 -12.62
N GLU A 209 13.72 31.71 -11.34
CA GLU A 209 13.58 30.74 -10.25
C GLU A 209 12.17 30.13 -10.19
N SER A 210 11.14 30.91 -10.51
CA SER A 210 9.76 30.41 -10.62
C SER A 210 9.60 29.36 -11.73
N GLY A 211 10.30 29.50 -12.86
CA GLY A 211 10.30 28.54 -13.95
C GLY A 211 11.01 27.24 -13.59
N ARG A 212 12.17 27.32 -12.92
CA ARG A 212 12.90 26.17 -12.39
C ARG A 212 12.06 25.41 -11.37
N LEU A 213 11.48 26.12 -10.39
CA LEU A 213 10.62 25.54 -9.37
C LEU A 213 9.40 24.83 -9.99
N ARG A 214 8.79 25.43 -11.02
CA ARG A 214 7.67 24.80 -11.74
C ARG A 214 8.10 23.47 -12.34
N THR A 215 9.19 23.43 -13.12
CA THR A 215 9.73 22.20 -13.71
C THR A 215 10.04 21.13 -12.66
N ARG A 216 10.66 21.53 -11.55
CA ARG A 216 10.96 20.65 -10.40
C ARG A 216 9.71 19.98 -9.86
N ARG A 217 8.68 20.79 -9.54
CA ARG A 217 7.42 20.30 -8.95
C ARG A 217 6.65 19.42 -9.93
N TYR A 218 6.62 19.75 -11.21
CA TYR A 218 6.04 18.86 -12.23
C TYR A 218 6.75 17.50 -12.26
N GLY A 219 8.09 17.47 -12.27
CA GLY A 219 8.85 16.21 -12.26
C GLY A 219 8.56 15.35 -11.02
N GLN A 220 8.40 15.97 -9.85
CA GLN A 220 8.04 15.29 -8.60
C GLN A 220 6.61 14.74 -8.63
N VAL A 221 5.64 15.52 -9.14
CA VAL A 221 4.24 15.06 -9.34
C VAL A 221 4.20 13.87 -10.30
N GLU A 222 4.87 13.97 -11.45
CA GLU A 222 4.89 12.92 -12.47
C GLU A 222 5.46 11.60 -11.91
N ALA A 223 6.46 11.65 -11.02
CA ALA A 223 6.99 10.46 -10.37
C ALA A 223 5.95 9.72 -9.49
N GLU A 224 5.09 10.47 -8.78
CA GLU A 224 4.00 9.89 -7.98
C GLU A 224 2.86 9.35 -8.85
N ILE A 225 2.46 10.10 -9.88
CA ILE A 225 1.42 9.70 -10.83
C ILE A 225 1.84 8.40 -11.53
N TYR A 226 3.05 8.35 -12.09
CA TYR A 226 3.56 7.17 -12.78
C TYR A 226 3.47 5.90 -11.91
N ARG A 227 3.84 6.01 -10.63
CA ARG A 227 3.74 4.89 -9.67
C ARG A 227 2.29 4.50 -9.42
N THR A 228 1.39 5.48 -9.27
CA THR A 228 -0.04 5.23 -9.03
C THR A 228 -0.66 4.51 -10.22
N VAL A 229 -0.41 5.00 -11.43
CA VAL A 229 -0.83 4.37 -12.69
C VAL A 229 -0.28 2.94 -12.81
N LEU A 230 1.00 2.70 -12.49
CA LEU A 230 1.58 1.36 -12.53
C LEU A 230 0.88 0.41 -11.54
N MET A 231 0.54 0.89 -10.35
CA MET A 231 -0.20 0.11 -9.34
C MET A 231 -1.65 -0.15 -9.77
N GLU A 232 -2.32 0.82 -10.40
CA GLU A 232 -3.65 0.65 -10.97
C GLU A 232 -3.64 -0.38 -12.09
N MET A 233 -2.70 -0.29 -13.04
CA MET A 233 -2.52 -1.28 -14.11
C MET A 233 -2.23 -2.67 -13.56
N SER A 234 -1.36 -2.77 -12.54
CA SER A 234 -1.05 -4.03 -11.86
C SER A 234 -2.31 -4.62 -11.19
N THR A 235 -3.08 -3.77 -10.50
CA THR A 235 -4.32 -4.15 -9.82
C THR A 235 -5.37 -4.60 -10.83
N GLY A 236 -5.57 -3.85 -11.92
CA GLY A 236 -6.44 -4.25 -13.04
C GLY A 236 -6.02 -5.59 -13.64
N GLY A 237 -4.72 -5.83 -13.77
CA GLY A 237 -4.18 -7.13 -14.18
C GLY A 237 -4.52 -8.27 -13.22
N GLN A 238 -4.48 -8.06 -11.89
CA GLN A 238 -4.91 -9.04 -10.90
C GLN A 238 -6.42 -9.26 -10.90
N VAL A 239 -7.20 -8.19 -11.07
CA VAL A 239 -8.66 -8.25 -11.24
C VAL A 239 -9.01 -9.13 -12.43
N GLN A 240 -8.42 -8.86 -13.60
CA GLN A 240 -8.63 -9.67 -14.80
C GLN A 240 -8.14 -11.11 -14.61
N HIS A 241 -7.05 -11.31 -13.86
CA HIS A 241 -6.56 -12.64 -13.53
C HIS A 241 -7.60 -13.45 -12.76
N ALA A 242 -8.34 -12.82 -11.84
CA ALA A 242 -9.37 -13.46 -11.05
C ALA A 242 -10.61 -13.74 -11.90
N ILE A 243 -11.03 -12.76 -12.72
CA ILE A 243 -12.14 -12.88 -13.67
C ILE A 243 -11.93 -14.06 -14.62
N ASN A 244 -10.70 -14.26 -15.11
CA ASN A 244 -10.35 -15.38 -16.00
C ASN A 244 -10.24 -16.74 -15.27
N GLY A 245 -10.47 -16.78 -13.96
CA GLY A 245 -10.42 -18.01 -13.17
C GLY A 245 -9.02 -18.50 -12.83
N TRP A 246 -7.98 -17.68 -12.99
CA TRP A 246 -6.63 -18.08 -12.66
C TRP A 246 -6.33 -17.94 -11.16
N ASN A 247 -5.62 -18.93 -10.64
CA ASN A 247 -5.40 -19.10 -9.21
C ASN A 247 -4.47 -18.02 -8.62
N HIS A 248 -5.00 -17.30 -7.64
CA HIS A 248 -4.21 -16.43 -6.76
C HIS A 248 -3.75 -17.16 -5.49
N GLY A 249 -2.45 -17.07 -5.20
CA GLY A 249 -1.85 -17.58 -3.97
C GLY A 249 -1.75 -19.11 -3.91
N TYR A 250 -1.56 -19.64 -2.70
CA TYR A 250 -1.48 -21.08 -2.48
C TYR A 250 -2.85 -21.75 -2.74
N PRO A 251 -2.89 -22.92 -3.42
CA PRO A 251 -4.13 -23.68 -3.62
C PRO A 251 -4.72 -24.10 -2.29
N PRO A 252 -5.99 -23.78 -1.98
CA PRO A 252 -6.61 -24.29 -0.78
C PRO A 252 -6.93 -25.78 -0.95
N TYR A 253 -6.81 -26.56 0.12
CA TYR A 253 -7.43 -27.89 0.18
C TYR A 253 -8.93 -27.77 -0.18
N PRO A 254 -9.51 -28.65 -1.01
CA PRO A 254 -8.99 -29.91 -1.55
C PRO A 254 -8.39 -29.80 -2.97
N TYR A 255 -7.93 -28.62 -3.39
CA TYR A 255 -7.47 -28.38 -4.76
C TYR A 255 -5.94 -28.41 -4.89
N ILE A 256 -5.48 -28.60 -6.13
CA ILE A 256 -4.12 -28.31 -6.58
C ILE A 256 -4.13 -27.24 -7.67
N ALA A 257 -2.99 -26.61 -7.94
CA ALA A 257 -2.86 -25.69 -9.06
C ALA A 257 -2.07 -26.32 -10.21
N VAL A 258 -2.72 -26.46 -11.36
CA VAL A 258 -2.13 -26.95 -12.61
C VAL A 258 -1.94 -25.80 -13.60
N ILE A 259 -1.00 -25.95 -14.53
CA ILE A 259 -0.77 -24.96 -15.59
C ILE A 259 -1.97 -24.98 -16.52
N ASP A 260 -2.43 -23.79 -16.90
CA ASP A 260 -3.47 -23.62 -17.90
C ASP A 260 -2.84 -23.52 -19.29
N GLU A 261 -2.85 -24.64 -20.02
CA GLU A 261 -2.27 -24.73 -21.36
C GLU A 261 -3.02 -23.85 -22.39
N THR A 262 -4.29 -23.52 -22.11
CA THR A 262 -5.12 -22.65 -22.96
C THR A 262 -4.87 -21.16 -22.71
N ALA A 263 -4.06 -20.81 -21.71
CA ALA A 263 -3.80 -19.42 -21.38
C ALA A 263 -3.03 -18.71 -22.52
N PRO A 264 -3.32 -17.42 -22.78
CA PRO A 264 -2.60 -16.66 -23.81
C PRO A 264 -1.09 -16.70 -23.56
N VAL A 265 -0.35 -17.07 -24.60
CA VAL A 265 1.11 -17.00 -24.58
C VAL A 265 1.50 -15.51 -24.45
N PRO A 266 2.39 -15.16 -23.52
CA PRO A 266 2.84 -13.78 -23.37
C PRO A 266 3.46 -13.27 -24.67
N ALA A 267 3.13 -12.04 -25.06
CA ALA A 267 3.74 -11.42 -26.23
C ALA A 267 5.28 -11.38 -26.11
N ARG A 268 5.98 -11.63 -27.23
CA ARG A 268 7.42 -11.44 -27.33
C ARG A 268 7.76 -9.97 -27.01
N GLY A 269 8.77 -9.75 -26.16
CA GLY A 269 9.21 -8.40 -25.77
C GLY A 269 8.66 -7.89 -24.43
N ARG A 270 7.92 -8.70 -23.67
CA ARG A 270 7.56 -8.35 -22.28
C ARG A 270 8.80 -8.38 -21.37
N PHE A 271 9.02 -7.31 -20.61
CA PHE A 271 10.04 -7.30 -19.54
C PHE A 271 9.63 -8.20 -18.36
N GLY A 272 10.54 -9.08 -17.95
CA GLY A 272 10.41 -9.95 -16.77
C GLY A 272 10.03 -11.41 -17.07
N ALA A 273 10.36 -12.30 -16.13
CA ALA A 273 10.02 -13.72 -16.24
C ALA A 273 8.49 -13.90 -16.22
N THR A 274 7.93 -14.44 -17.30
CA THR A 274 6.49 -14.74 -17.30
C THR A 274 6.26 -16.05 -16.55
N ARG A 275 5.55 -15.96 -15.44
CA ARG A 275 5.05 -17.15 -14.74
C ARG A 275 3.86 -17.72 -15.52
N PRO A 276 3.80 -19.05 -15.69
CA PRO A 276 2.66 -19.69 -16.34
C PRO A 276 1.39 -19.40 -15.54
N LYS A 277 0.28 -19.23 -16.24
CA LYS A 277 -1.04 -19.10 -15.62
C LYS A 277 -1.44 -20.47 -15.08
N ARG A 278 -2.08 -20.48 -13.90
CA ARG A 278 -2.52 -21.72 -13.25
C ARG A 278 -3.99 -21.65 -12.91
N LYS A 279 -4.69 -22.77 -12.99
CA LYS A 279 -6.08 -22.95 -12.55
C LYS A 279 -6.13 -23.91 -11.38
N LEU A 280 -7.18 -23.79 -10.57
CA LEU A 280 -7.46 -24.78 -9.54
C LEU A 280 -8.16 -25.98 -10.17
N VAL A 281 -7.71 -27.17 -9.80
CA VAL A 281 -8.37 -28.44 -10.15
C VAL A 281 -8.47 -29.30 -8.90
N PRO A 282 -9.47 -30.20 -8.81
CA PRO A 282 -9.55 -31.16 -7.72
C PRO A 282 -8.23 -31.90 -7.53
N HIS A 283 -7.86 -32.15 -6.29
CA HIS A 283 -6.75 -33.04 -5.99
C HIS A 283 -7.07 -34.46 -6.51
N PRO A 284 -6.08 -35.22 -7.02
CA PRO A 284 -6.31 -36.57 -7.56
C PRO A 284 -6.99 -37.56 -6.59
N ASP A 285 -6.71 -37.42 -5.29
CA ASP A 285 -7.42 -38.13 -4.22
C ASP A 285 -8.79 -37.48 -3.95
N SER A 286 -9.86 -38.07 -4.50
CA SER A 286 -11.24 -37.58 -4.39
C SER A 286 -11.75 -37.50 -2.95
N ARG A 287 -11.21 -38.31 -2.03
CA ARG A 287 -11.57 -38.30 -0.61
C ARG A 287 -11.27 -36.95 0.06
N ARG A 288 -10.32 -36.19 -0.48
CA ARG A 288 -10.06 -34.82 0.00
C ARG A 288 -11.26 -33.90 -0.25
N PHE A 289 -11.94 -34.09 -1.37
CA PHE A 289 -13.15 -33.37 -1.70
C PHE A 289 -14.28 -33.75 -0.74
N ASP A 290 -14.42 -35.03 -0.43
CA ASP A 290 -15.39 -35.53 0.56
C ASP A 290 -15.11 -34.96 1.96
N ALA A 291 -13.85 -34.87 2.37
CA ALA A 291 -13.47 -34.24 3.63
C ALA A 291 -13.83 -32.76 3.69
N ALA A 292 -13.59 -32.02 2.60
CA ALA A 292 -13.97 -30.61 2.53
C ALA A 292 -15.48 -30.41 2.56
N ARG A 293 -16.26 -31.29 1.91
CA ARG A 293 -17.72 -31.31 1.97
C ARG A 293 -18.21 -31.59 3.39
N GLU A 294 -17.67 -32.61 4.02
CA GLU A 294 -18.06 -33.00 5.38
C GLU A 294 -17.74 -31.90 6.40
N LEU A 295 -16.56 -31.28 6.32
CA LEU A 295 -16.21 -30.12 7.14
C LEU A 295 -17.24 -29.01 7.02
N CYS A 296 -17.66 -28.68 5.80
CA CYS A 296 -18.65 -27.64 5.56
C CYS A 296 -20.04 -28.05 6.07
N ARG A 297 -20.42 -29.32 5.89
CA ARG A 297 -21.67 -29.89 6.39
C ARG A 297 -21.74 -29.84 7.92
N LEU A 298 -20.73 -30.35 8.62
CA LEU A 298 -20.62 -30.31 10.09
C LEU A 298 -20.69 -28.89 10.64
N ARG A 299 -20.05 -27.93 9.95
CA ARG A 299 -20.15 -26.51 10.33
C ARG A 299 -21.56 -25.97 10.15
N ARG A 300 -22.21 -26.27 9.03
CA ARG A 300 -23.48 -25.67 8.61
C ARG A 300 -24.71 -26.28 9.29
N GLU A 301 -24.73 -27.60 9.42
CA GLU A 301 -25.92 -28.35 9.86
C GLU A 301 -25.86 -28.67 11.36
N GLU A 302 -24.66 -28.98 11.86
CA GLU A 302 -24.46 -29.38 13.26
C GLU A 302 -23.87 -28.27 14.13
N HIS A 303 -23.56 -27.12 13.52
CA HIS A 303 -23.02 -25.93 14.19
C HIS A 303 -21.76 -26.19 15.04
N LEU A 304 -20.95 -27.17 14.65
CA LEU A 304 -19.78 -27.58 15.41
C LEU A 304 -18.66 -26.54 15.35
N LYS A 305 -17.89 -26.44 16.44
CA LYS A 305 -16.66 -25.64 16.50
C LYS A 305 -15.51 -26.38 15.84
N SER A 306 -14.45 -25.65 15.50
CA SER A 306 -13.27 -26.22 14.84
C SER A 306 -12.64 -27.39 15.61
N ALA A 307 -12.62 -27.36 16.94
CA ALA A 307 -12.06 -28.46 17.74
C ALA A 307 -12.84 -29.77 17.57
N GLU A 308 -14.17 -29.70 17.52
CA GLU A 308 -15.07 -30.85 17.35
C GLU A 308 -14.97 -31.40 15.92
N ILE A 309 -14.96 -30.51 14.92
CA ILE A 309 -14.74 -30.89 13.52
C ILE A 309 -13.39 -31.59 13.36
N ILE A 310 -12.31 -31.08 13.97
CA ILE A 310 -10.98 -31.72 13.94
C ILE A 310 -11.03 -33.11 14.55
N ALA A 311 -11.71 -33.28 15.69
CA ALA A 311 -11.81 -34.58 16.35
C ALA A 311 -12.52 -35.61 15.45
N ILE A 312 -13.63 -35.21 14.82
CA ILE A 312 -14.39 -36.07 13.89
C ILE A 312 -13.55 -36.44 12.67
N LEU A 313 -12.99 -35.45 11.97
CA LEU A 313 -12.21 -35.71 10.76
C LEU A 313 -10.92 -36.51 11.05
N SER A 314 -10.32 -36.34 12.23
CA SER A 314 -9.11 -37.08 12.62
C SER A 314 -9.39 -38.51 13.08
N ALA A 315 -10.65 -38.84 13.43
CA ALA A 315 -11.03 -40.20 13.83
C ALA A 315 -11.12 -41.15 12.62
N GLU A 316 -11.35 -40.62 11.42
CA GLU A 316 -11.45 -41.39 10.17
C GLU A 316 -10.41 -40.93 9.12
N PRO A 317 -9.10 -41.11 9.36
CA PRO A 317 -8.04 -40.59 8.48
C PRO A 317 -8.07 -41.20 7.07
N ASP A 318 -8.55 -42.44 6.94
CA ASP A 318 -8.70 -43.11 5.63
C ASP A 318 -9.80 -42.50 4.77
N ARG A 319 -10.83 -41.94 5.42
CA ARG A 319 -11.96 -41.27 4.76
C ARG A 319 -11.69 -39.79 4.53
N TYR A 320 -10.96 -39.16 5.44
CA TYR A 320 -10.65 -37.73 5.42
C TYR A 320 -9.14 -37.45 5.38
N PRO A 321 -8.46 -37.83 4.27
CA PRO A 321 -7.02 -37.79 4.20
C PRO A 321 -6.48 -36.35 4.17
N ILE A 322 -5.37 -36.13 4.88
CA ILE A 322 -4.64 -34.87 4.90
C ILE A 322 -3.14 -35.10 5.01
N GLU A 323 -2.34 -34.22 4.41
CA GLU A 323 -0.90 -34.17 4.67
C GLU A 323 -0.65 -33.59 6.07
N GLY A 324 -0.24 -34.45 7.00
CA GLY A 324 0.00 -34.08 8.39
C GLY A 324 -1.24 -34.26 9.27
N ARG A 325 -1.81 -33.17 9.79
CA ARG A 325 -2.97 -33.21 10.68
C ARG A 325 -3.95 -32.09 10.43
N TRP A 326 -5.21 -32.31 10.76
CA TRP A 326 -6.21 -31.25 10.83
C TRP A 326 -5.82 -30.24 11.91
N THR A 327 -5.81 -28.95 11.56
CA THR A 327 -5.46 -27.87 12.49
C THR A 327 -6.59 -26.85 12.55
N HIS A 328 -6.69 -26.14 13.68
CA HIS A 328 -7.67 -25.08 13.87
C HIS A 328 -7.63 -24.03 12.75
N ASN A 329 -6.41 -23.59 12.38
CA ASN A 329 -6.24 -22.60 11.31
C ASN A 329 -6.67 -23.10 9.94
N LEU A 330 -6.47 -24.38 9.66
CA LEU A 330 -6.93 -24.97 8.40
C LEU A 330 -8.46 -25.06 8.38
N VAL A 331 -9.08 -25.57 9.44
CA VAL A 331 -10.55 -25.72 9.50
C VAL A 331 -11.25 -24.37 9.42
N GLU A 332 -10.84 -23.39 10.23
CA GLU A 332 -11.38 -22.02 10.14
C GLU A 332 -11.07 -21.39 8.78
N GLY A 333 -9.87 -21.61 8.26
CA GLY A 333 -9.44 -21.09 6.97
C GLY A 333 -10.25 -21.63 5.80
N LEU A 334 -10.59 -22.92 5.81
CA LEU A 334 -11.40 -23.59 4.80
C LEU A 334 -12.87 -23.20 4.90
N ALA A 335 -13.46 -23.24 6.11
CA ALA A 335 -14.84 -22.83 6.33
C ALA A 335 -15.09 -21.39 5.84
N ALA A 336 -14.12 -20.49 5.99
CA ALA A 336 -14.19 -19.10 5.53
C ALA A 336 -13.74 -18.90 4.06
N ASN A 337 -13.38 -19.95 3.32
CA ASN A 337 -12.80 -19.81 1.99
C ASN A 337 -13.85 -19.81 0.88
N PRO A 338 -14.14 -18.67 0.24
CA PRO A 338 -15.15 -18.61 -0.83
C PRO A 338 -14.74 -19.39 -2.09
N LYS A 339 -13.45 -19.76 -2.25
CA LYS A 339 -13.01 -20.59 -3.37
C LYS A 339 -13.63 -21.98 -3.35
N LEU A 340 -14.18 -22.45 -2.22
CA LEU A 340 -14.91 -23.71 -2.16
C LEU A 340 -16.21 -23.69 -3.00
N THR A 341 -16.68 -22.50 -3.40
CA THR A 341 -17.88 -22.31 -4.23
C THR A 341 -17.65 -22.50 -5.73
N GLY A 342 -16.44 -22.90 -6.13
CA GLY A 342 -16.06 -23.00 -7.55
C GLY A 342 -15.68 -21.67 -8.20
N HIS A 343 -15.86 -20.54 -7.49
CA HIS A 343 -15.44 -19.22 -7.95
C HIS A 343 -13.99 -18.93 -7.56
N GLN A 344 -13.26 -18.26 -8.44
CA GLN A 344 -11.95 -17.72 -8.09
C GLN A 344 -12.12 -16.37 -7.40
N VAL A 345 -11.47 -16.19 -6.25
CA VAL A 345 -11.62 -14.97 -5.44
C VAL A 345 -10.27 -14.33 -5.14
N TYR A 346 -10.18 -13.02 -5.41
CA TYR A 346 -9.03 -12.15 -5.16
C TYR A 346 -9.38 -11.02 -4.16
N ASN A 347 -8.35 -10.33 -3.67
CA ASN A 347 -8.45 -9.18 -2.77
C ASN A 347 -9.09 -9.49 -1.40
N ARG A 348 -9.00 -10.74 -0.93
CA ARG A 348 -9.55 -11.14 0.39
C ARG A 348 -8.83 -10.48 1.57
N ARG A 349 -7.52 -10.30 1.46
CA ARG A 349 -6.68 -9.68 2.49
C ARG A 349 -5.79 -8.61 1.86
N ALA A 350 -5.74 -7.44 2.49
CA ALA A 350 -4.73 -6.43 2.22
C ALA A 350 -3.40 -6.89 2.83
N THR A 351 -2.41 -7.10 1.97
CA THR A 351 -1.03 -7.42 2.36
C THR A 351 -0.18 -6.18 2.62
N ARG A 352 -0.68 -4.99 2.28
CA ARG A 352 0.00 -3.69 2.48
C ARG A 352 -0.91 -2.76 3.27
N THR A 353 -0.90 -2.88 4.58
CA THR A 353 -1.68 -2.02 5.50
C THR A 353 -0.90 -0.79 5.97
N GLY A 354 0.31 -0.56 5.46
CA GLY A 354 1.22 0.48 5.93
C GLY A 354 2.03 0.07 7.18
N ARG A 355 1.62 -0.97 7.91
CA ARG A 355 2.42 -1.59 8.99
C ARG A 355 3.06 -2.90 8.51
N PRO A 356 4.40 -3.05 8.64
CA PRO A 356 5.07 -4.33 8.42
C PRO A 356 4.44 -5.44 9.27
N GLY A 357 4.24 -6.62 8.68
CA GLY A 357 3.67 -7.79 9.38
C GLY A 357 2.16 -7.77 9.62
N TYR A 358 1.45 -6.67 9.30
CA TYR A 358 -0.01 -6.60 9.49
C TYR A 358 -0.75 -6.82 8.18
N SER A 359 -1.53 -7.91 8.12
CA SER A 359 -2.52 -8.13 7.06
C SER A 359 -3.93 -7.85 7.59
N ARG A 360 -4.73 -7.09 6.84
CA ARG A 360 -6.12 -6.79 7.19
C ARG A 360 -7.04 -7.57 6.26
N TRP A 361 -8.11 -8.16 6.78
CA TRP A 361 -9.18 -8.66 5.94
C TRP A 361 -9.90 -7.49 5.26
N ASN A 362 -10.08 -7.59 3.94
CA ASN A 362 -10.87 -6.60 3.22
C ASN A 362 -12.36 -6.93 3.35
N PRO A 363 -13.25 -5.94 3.36
CA PRO A 363 -14.69 -6.19 3.31
C PRO A 363 -15.03 -6.99 2.06
N ILE A 364 -16.06 -7.83 2.14
CA ILE A 364 -16.47 -8.72 1.03
C ILE A 364 -16.84 -7.90 -0.22
N SER A 365 -17.35 -6.68 -0.06
CA SER A 365 -17.67 -5.77 -1.18
C SER A 365 -16.46 -5.36 -2.02
N GLU A 366 -15.24 -5.51 -1.49
CA GLU A 366 -13.98 -5.26 -2.21
C GLU A 366 -13.38 -6.53 -2.81
N TRP A 367 -13.98 -7.71 -2.54
CA TRP A 367 -13.49 -8.97 -3.09
C TRP A 367 -13.86 -9.06 -4.55
N ILE A 368 -12.92 -9.56 -5.34
CA ILE A 368 -13.13 -9.76 -6.78
C ILE A 368 -13.40 -11.24 -7.00
N TRP A 369 -14.59 -11.54 -7.53
CA TRP A 369 -15.03 -12.89 -7.85
C TRP A 369 -14.96 -13.12 -9.36
N SER A 370 -14.64 -14.34 -9.78
CA SER A 370 -14.89 -14.75 -11.17
C SER A 370 -16.38 -14.65 -11.46
N PRO A 371 -16.79 -14.28 -12.69
CA PRO A 371 -18.21 -14.16 -13.03
C PRO A 371 -18.92 -15.51 -13.12
N ASN A 372 -18.17 -16.59 -13.38
CA ASN A 372 -18.66 -17.95 -13.48
C ASN A 372 -17.91 -18.87 -12.51
N ILE A 373 -18.45 -20.08 -12.31
CA ILE A 373 -17.71 -21.20 -11.71
C ILE A 373 -16.57 -21.59 -12.67
N VAL A 374 -15.35 -21.61 -12.17
CA VAL A 374 -14.10 -21.81 -12.95
C VAL A 374 -13.33 -23.06 -12.53
N HIS A 375 -13.74 -23.69 -11.42
CA HIS A 375 -13.25 -24.99 -10.95
C HIS A 375 -14.37 -25.72 -10.20
N GLU A 376 -14.21 -27.02 -9.98
CA GLU A 376 -15.25 -27.85 -9.36
C GLU A 376 -15.66 -27.29 -7.97
N PRO A 377 -16.95 -27.04 -7.70
CA PRO A 377 -17.40 -26.56 -6.39
C PRO A 377 -17.46 -27.70 -5.37
N VAL A 378 -16.91 -27.46 -4.16
CA VAL A 378 -17.12 -28.32 -3.00
C VAL A 378 -18.55 -28.13 -2.48
N ILE A 379 -18.98 -26.87 -2.38
CA ILE A 379 -20.31 -26.44 -1.91
C ILE A 379 -20.85 -25.32 -2.82
N SER A 380 -22.14 -25.05 -2.76
CA SER A 380 -22.75 -23.89 -3.42
C SER A 380 -22.45 -22.57 -2.68
N VAL A 381 -22.69 -21.44 -3.34
CA VAL A 381 -22.57 -20.10 -2.73
C VAL A 381 -23.54 -19.94 -1.54
N GLU A 382 -24.73 -20.51 -1.65
CA GLU A 382 -25.74 -20.45 -0.59
C GLU A 382 -25.31 -21.26 0.65
N GLU A 383 -24.80 -22.48 0.45
CA GLU A 383 -24.25 -23.28 1.55
C GLU A 383 -23.04 -22.59 2.20
N TRP A 384 -22.19 -21.94 1.41
CA TRP A 384 -21.07 -21.17 1.95
C TRP A 384 -21.54 -19.99 2.81
N LYS A 385 -22.59 -19.28 2.37
CA LYS A 385 -23.22 -18.19 3.12
C LYS A 385 -23.78 -18.68 4.45
N GLN A 386 -24.51 -19.80 4.44
CA GLN A 386 -25.04 -20.42 5.66
C GLN A 386 -23.90 -20.80 6.63
N ALA A 387 -22.79 -21.35 6.12
CA ALA A 387 -21.62 -21.62 6.95
C ALA A 387 -21.00 -20.33 7.56
N GLN A 388 -21.03 -19.20 6.85
CA GLN A 388 -20.59 -17.91 7.41
C GLN A 388 -21.54 -17.39 8.48
N GLU A 389 -22.85 -17.56 8.31
CA GLU A 389 -23.86 -17.19 9.31
C GLU A 389 -23.65 -17.98 10.60
N VAL A 390 -23.48 -19.29 10.51
CA VAL A 390 -23.16 -20.13 11.69
C VAL A 390 -21.83 -19.72 12.31
N THR A 391 -20.81 -19.45 11.51
CA THR A 391 -19.50 -18.98 12.01
C THR A 391 -19.64 -17.65 12.75
N ALA A 392 -20.45 -16.72 12.24
CA ALA A 392 -20.75 -15.45 12.89
C ALA A 392 -21.52 -15.68 14.20
N ALA A 393 -22.51 -16.57 14.22
CA ALA A 393 -23.27 -16.93 15.42
C ALA A 393 -22.38 -17.59 16.50
N LEU A 394 -21.50 -18.52 16.13
CA LEU A 394 -20.54 -19.14 17.05
C LEU A 394 -19.55 -18.13 17.63
N ARG A 395 -19.11 -17.15 16.82
CA ARG A 395 -18.30 -16.02 17.31
C ARG A 395 -19.10 -15.09 18.20
N ALA A 396 -20.34 -14.77 17.85
CA ALA A 396 -21.20 -13.95 18.70
C ALA A 396 -21.49 -14.65 20.03
N GLY A 397 -21.74 -15.97 20.02
CA GLY A 397 -21.93 -16.79 21.22
C GLY A 397 -20.67 -16.90 22.07
N SER A 398 -19.47 -16.92 21.49
CA SER A 398 -18.22 -16.84 22.26
C SER A 398 -17.95 -15.44 22.82
N GLN A 399 -18.46 -14.38 22.17
CA GLN A 399 -18.34 -12.99 22.63
C GLN A 399 -19.40 -12.62 23.68
N GLN A 400 -20.65 -13.07 23.51
CA GLN A 400 -21.76 -12.94 24.45
C GLN A 400 -21.60 -13.90 25.66
N GLY A 401 -21.04 -15.10 25.42
CA GLY A 401 -20.69 -16.09 26.42
C GLY A 401 -19.25 -15.98 26.93
N GLY A 402 -18.51 -14.94 26.55
CA GLY A 402 -17.19 -14.68 27.09
C GLY A 402 -17.34 -14.30 28.55
N SER A 403 -17.05 -15.23 29.46
CA SER A 403 -17.06 -14.99 30.90
C SER A 403 -16.35 -13.68 31.29
N LEU A 404 -15.24 -13.36 30.61
CA LEU A 404 -14.54 -12.08 30.78
C LEU A 404 -15.28 -10.88 30.18
N SER A 405 -15.99 -11.04 29.05
CA SER A 405 -16.80 -9.98 28.44
C SER A 405 -17.97 -9.60 29.35
N ARG A 406 -18.60 -10.56 30.02
CA ARG A 406 -19.65 -10.33 31.02
C ARG A 406 -19.11 -9.57 32.24
N ILE A 407 -17.96 -9.99 32.78
CA ILE A 407 -17.27 -9.27 33.87
C ILE A 407 -16.90 -7.84 33.43
N ARG A 408 -16.36 -7.66 32.22
CA ARG A 408 -16.02 -6.34 31.66
C ARG A 408 -17.24 -5.44 31.47
N ALA A 409 -18.36 -5.98 31.00
CA ALA A 409 -19.60 -5.22 30.85
C ALA A 409 -20.13 -4.76 32.22
N ALA A 410 -20.16 -5.66 33.21
CA ALA A 410 -20.58 -5.34 34.58
C ALA A 410 -19.66 -4.31 35.26
N ALA A 411 -18.34 -4.42 35.06
CA ALA A 411 -17.36 -3.45 35.55
C ALA A 411 -17.54 -2.07 34.88
N ARG A 412 -17.75 -2.05 33.55
CA ARG A 412 -17.94 -0.81 32.78
C ARG A 412 -19.19 -0.03 33.23
N LEU A 413 -20.28 -0.72 33.54
CA LEU A 413 -21.49 -0.08 34.10
C LEU A 413 -21.24 0.62 35.44
N ARG A 414 -20.14 0.27 36.14
CA ARG A 414 -19.73 0.82 37.43
C ARG A 414 -18.50 1.74 37.33
N GLY A 415 -18.07 2.09 36.11
CA GLY A 415 -16.88 2.92 35.90
C GLY A 415 -15.55 2.22 36.18
N LEU A 416 -15.54 0.90 36.36
CA LEU A 416 -14.34 0.11 36.64
C LEU A 416 -13.72 -0.43 35.35
N THR A 417 -12.39 -0.54 35.35
CA THR A 417 -11.63 -1.14 34.22
C THR A 417 -11.09 -2.51 34.62
N VAL A 418 -11.14 -3.47 33.70
CA VAL A 418 -10.62 -4.84 33.89
C VAL A 418 -9.35 -5.03 33.06
N THR A 419 -8.21 -5.17 33.72
CA THR A 419 -6.90 -5.38 33.08
C THR A 419 -6.31 -6.72 33.48
N ALA A 420 -5.69 -7.43 32.53
CA ALA A 420 -4.93 -8.64 32.86
C ALA A 420 -3.55 -8.23 33.39
N VAL A 421 -3.16 -8.76 34.55
CA VAL A 421 -1.87 -8.46 35.21
C VAL A 421 -0.83 -9.52 34.87
N SER A 422 -1.22 -10.79 34.94
CA SER A 422 -0.37 -11.93 34.58
C SER A 422 -1.24 -13.13 34.19
N SER A 423 -0.70 -14.05 33.38
CA SER A 423 -1.43 -15.21 32.86
C SER A 423 -0.57 -16.46 32.95
N SER A 424 -1.20 -17.59 33.26
CA SER A 424 -0.67 -18.94 33.14
C SER A 424 -1.58 -19.77 32.22
N GLU A 425 -1.23 -21.03 31.97
CA GLU A 425 -2.07 -21.94 31.18
C GLU A 425 -3.43 -22.24 31.83
N THR A 426 -3.51 -22.20 33.17
CA THR A 426 -4.71 -22.59 33.92
C THR A 426 -5.46 -21.42 34.55
N HIS A 427 -4.79 -20.29 34.83
CA HIS A 427 -5.37 -19.14 35.52
C HIS A 427 -4.80 -17.80 35.01
N THR A 428 -5.62 -16.76 35.05
CA THR A 428 -5.23 -15.37 34.76
C THR A 428 -5.55 -14.48 35.95
N LEU A 429 -4.58 -13.68 36.39
CA LEU A 429 -4.78 -12.63 37.38
C LEU A 429 -5.31 -11.37 36.69
N TYR A 430 -6.51 -10.96 37.07
CA TYR A 430 -7.13 -9.71 36.61
C TYR A 430 -7.13 -8.67 37.72
N ARG A 431 -6.99 -7.41 37.34
CA ARG A 431 -7.26 -6.25 38.19
C ARG A 431 -8.56 -5.62 37.75
N ILE A 432 -9.50 -5.45 38.67
CA ILE A 432 -10.81 -4.83 38.46
C ILE A 432 -10.89 -3.63 39.40
N GLY A 433 -10.70 -2.42 38.87
CA GLY A 433 -10.49 -1.23 39.71
C GLY A 433 -9.21 -1.36 40.57
N GLU A 434 -9.36 -1.27 41.89
CA GLU A 434 -8.26 -1.47 42.84
C GLU A 434 -8.12 -2.93 43.32
N GLN A 435 -9.09 -3.79 43.03
CA GLN A 435 -9.10 -5.18 43.47
C GLN A 435 -8.42 -6.10 42.47
N THR A 436 -7.81 -7.16 42.97
CA THR A 436 -7.20 -8.22 42.14
C THR A 436 -7.93 -9.54 42.33
N VAL A 437 -8.29 -10.19 41.22
CA VAL A 437 -9.03 -11.45 41.21
C VAL A 437 -8.32 -12.45 40.29
N VAL A 438 -8.09 -13.66 40.79
CA VAL A 438 -7.54 -14.77 39.99
C VAL A 438 -8.70 -15.56 39.40
N LEU A 439 -8.73 -15.69 38.07
CA LEU A 439 -9.79 -16.40 37.37
C LEU A 439 -9.22 -17.59 36.57
N PRO A 440 -9.84 -18.78 36.63
CA PRO A 440 -9.41 -19.93 35.84
C PRO A 440 -9.64 -19.72 34.35
N THR A 441 -8.90 -20.43 33.52
CA THR A 441 -9.03 -20.43 32.05
C THR A 441 -9.45 -21.84 31.60
N PRO A 442 -10.69 -22.05 31.10
CA PRO A 442 -11.77 -21.07 30.94
C PRO A 442 -12.47 -20.71 32.26
N ILE A 443 -13.06 -19.52 32.34
CA ILE A 443 -13.74 -19.02 33.55
C ILE A 443 -15.17 -19.63 33.61
N PRO A 444 -15.52 -20.46 34.61
CA PRO A 444 -16.85 -21.03 34.75
C PRO A 444 -17.92 -19.96 35.03
N ASP A 445 -19.15 -20.21 34.58
CA ASP A 445 -20.28 -19.30 34.76
C ASP A 445 -20.56 -18.94 36.23
N MET A 446 -20.42 -19.90 37.16
CA MET A 446 -20.58 -19.61 38.59
C MET A 446 -19.56 -18.58 39.09
N VAL A 447 -18.33 -18.66 38.61
CA VAL A 447 -17.27 -17.71 38.98
C VAL A 447 -17.56 -16.34 38.39
N VAL A 448 -18.11 -16.27 37.17
CA VAL A 448 -18.58 -15.00 36.58
C VAL A 448 -19.64 -14.35 37.45
N GLN A 449 -20.66 -15.10 37.86
CA GLN A 449 -21.74 -14.57 38.69
C GLN A 449 -21.22 -14.10 40.06
N GLN A 450 -20.31 -14.87 40.67
CA GLN A 450 -19.70 -14.50 41.94
C GLN A 450 -18.92 -13.19 41.84
N VAL A 451 -18.07 -13.05 40.82
CA VAL A 451 -17.28 -11.82 40.62
C VAL A 451 -18.18 -10.62 40.35
N ILE A 452 -19.28 -10.80 39.60
CA ILE A 452 -20.26 -9.74 39.38
C ILE A 452 -20.97 -9.34 40.69
N ALA A 453 -21.38 -10.32 41.50
CA ALA A 453 -22.02 -10.07 42.80
C ALA A 453 -21.06 -9.43 43.82
N ASP A 454 -19.78 -9.78 43.80
CA ASP A 454 -18.78 -9.16 44.68
C ASP A 454 -18.50 -7.71 44.28
N MET A 455 -18.52 -7.41 42.97
CA MET A 455 -18.48 -6.03 42.47
C MET A 455 -19.73 -5.21 42.88
N GLU A 456 -20.88 -5.86 43.11
CA GLU A 456 -22.10 -5.18 43.60
C GLU A 456 -22.02 -4.80 45.07
N LYS A 457 -21.31 -5.58 45.88
CA LYS A 457 -21.17 -5.34 47.33
C LYS A 457 -20.07 -4.35 47.68
N ALA A 458 -19.16 -4.07 46.75
CA ALA A 458 -17.97 -3.22 46.97
C ALA A 458 -18.18 -1.74 46.61
N THR A 459 -19.34 -1.39 46.02
CA THR A 459 -19.87 -0.02 45.87
C THR A 459 -20.78 0.31 47.03
#